data_AF-A0A8G0D4P2-F1
#
_entry.id   AF-A0A8G0D4P2-F1
#
_cell.length_a   1.000
_cell.length_b   1.000
_cell.length_c   1.000
_cell.angle_alpha   90.00
_cell.angle_beta   90.00
_cell.angle_gamma   90.00
#
_symmetry.space_group_name_H-M   'P 1'
#
loop_
_entity.id
_entity.type
_entity.pdbx_description
1 polymer ?
#
loop_
_entity_poly.entity_id
_entity_poly.type
_entity_poly.pdbx_seq_one_letter_code
_entity_poly.pdbx_strand_id
1 'polypeptide(L)'
;MVVPRDGLKGRNGEAVRYDKVYYIGEQDFYLPRDADGTWKTYDSIGESYEDTLAVMRTLIPTHVVFNGAVGALTGDHAMTARVGETVAFIHAQANRDTRPHLIGGHGDYVWATGKFNNPPEVGLETWFIPGGTAGLMV
;
A
#
# COMPACT_ATOMS: atom_id res chain seq x y z
N MET A 1 9.51 3.26 -8.34
CA MET A 1 9.07 2.81 -9.69
C MET A 1 9.26 3.95 -10.66
N VAL A 2 9.72 3.69 -11.88
CA VAL A 2 9.91 4.70 -12.92
C VAL A 2 9.41 4.11 -14.23
N VAL A 3 8.48 4.79 -14.89
CA VAL A 3 7.84 4.29 -16.11
C VAL A 3 8.90 4.17 -17.22
N PRO A 4 8.99 3.02 -17.94
CA PRO A 4 9.86 2.89 -19.10
C PRO A 4 9.50 3.90 -20.19
N ARG A 5 10.47 4.29 -21.02
CA ARG A 5 10.27 5.31 -22.06
C ARG A 5 9.16 4.95 -23.05
N ASP A 6 8.92 3.67 -23.27
CA ASP A 6 7.94 3.10 -24.19
C ASP A 6 6.67 2.56 -23.49
N GLY A 7 6.48 2.91 -22.22
CA GLY A 7 5.31 2.52 -21.41
C GLY A 7 5.45 1.16 -20.72
N LEU A 8 4.38 0.73 -20.05
CA LEU A 8 4.34 -0.58 -19.40
C LEU A 8 4.12 -1.69 -20.44
N LYS A 9 4.71 -2.85 -20.19
CA LYS A 9 4.66 -4.01 -21.09
C LYS A 9 4.24 -5.26 -20.34
N GLY A 10 3.31 -6.02 -20.89
CA GLY A 10 2.94 -7.32 -20.37
C GLY A 10 4.02 -8.38 -20.67
N ARG A 11 3.73 -9.64 -20.33
CA ARG A 11 4.72 -10.74 -20.43
C ARG A 11 5.22 -10.95 -21.85
N ASN A 12 4.40 -10.70 -22.87
CA ASN A 12 4.73 -10.93 -24.26
C ASN A 12 5.11 -9.62 -25.01
N GLY A 13 5.34 -8.52 -24.28
CA GLY A 13 5.69 -7.23 -24.85
C GLY A 13 4.51 -6.41 -25.36
N GLU A 14 3.27 -6.88 -25.15
CA GLU A 14 2.06 -6.11 -25.41
C GLU A 14 2.01 -4.86 -24.52
N ALA A 15 1.48 -3.75 -25.03
CA ALA A 15 1.38 -2.52 -24.26
C ALA A 15 0.30 -2.64 -23.18
N VAL A 16 0.66 -2.35 -21.93
CA VAL A 16 -0.28 -2.21 -20.81
C VAL A 16 -0.51 -0.72 -20.58
N ARG A 17 -1.78 -0.30 -20.62
CA ARG A 17 -2.19 1.10 -20.45
C ARG A 17 -3.20 1.18 -19.32
N TYR A 18 -3.26 2.33 -18.67
CA TYR A 18 -4.26 2.65 -17.66
C TYR A 18 -4.81 4.04 -17.93
N ASP A 19 -6.08 4.24 -17.63
CA ASP A 19 -6.78 5.52 -17.77
C ASP A 19 -6.62 6.37 -16.49
N LYS A 20 -6.47 5.70 -15.35
CA LYS A 20 -6.33 6.33 -14.03
C LYS A 20 -5.28 5.62 -13.20
N VAL A 21 -4.63 6.36 -12.31
CA VAL A 21 -3.70 5.79 -11.32
C VAL A 21 -4.02 6.31 -9.93
N TYR A 22 -4.00 5.42 -8.94
CA TYR A 22 -4.04 5.75 -7.52
C TYR A 22 -2.74 5.33 -6.84
N TYR A 23 -2.34 6.12 -5.84
CA TYR A 23 -1.25 5.78 -4.93
C TYR A 23 -1.80 5.54 -3.53
N ILE A 24 -1.58 4.33 -3.02
CA ILE A 24 -1.95 3.88 -1.68
C ILE A 24 -0.68 3.71 -0.87
N GLY A 25 -0.49 4.59 0.11
CA GLY A 25 0.53 4.44 1.13
C GLY A 25 -0.06 3.69 2.32
N GLU A 26 0.46 2.52 2.62
CA GLU A 26 0.09 1.76 3.82
C GLU A 26 1.10 2.00 4.93
N GLN A 27 0.60 2.32 6.13
CA GLN A 27 1.42 2.64 7.29
C GLN A 27 1.03 1.77 8.49
N ASP A 28 2.03 1.10 9.07
CA ASP A 28 1.94 0.46 10.38
C ASP A 28 2.37 1.43 11.49
N PHE A 29 1.45 1.81 12.37
CA PHE A 29 1.67 2.73 13.49
C PHE A 29 1.79 1.99 14.82
N TYR A 30 2.64 2.53 15.71
CA TYR A 30 2.98 1.96 17.01
C TYR A 30 2.69 2.99 18.13
N LEU A 31 1.41 3.23 18.39
CA LEU A 31 0.98 4.22 19.37
C LEU A 31 1.08 3.66 20.80
N PRO A 32 1.73 4.34 21.74
CA PRO A 32 1.79 3.90 23.14
C PRO A 32 0.46 4.01 23.88
N ARG A 33 0.26 3.16 24.89
CA ARG A 33 -0.89 3.20 25.81
C ARG A 33 -0.44 3.43 27.25
N ASP A 34 -1.31 4.06 28.03
CA ASP A 34 -1.20 4.16 29.48
C ASP A 34 -1.57 2.84 30.17
N ALA A 35 -1.34 2.78 31.48
CA ALA A 35 -1.61 1.60 32.30
C ALA A 35 -3.10 1.18 32.32
N ASP A 36 -4.01 2.11 32.02
CA ASP A 36 -5.45 1.87 31.90
C ASP A 36 -5.89 1.47 30.48
N GLY A 37 -4.96 1.46 29.51
CA GLY A 37 -5.21 1.10 28.12
C GLY A 37 -5.57 2.26 27.19
N THR A 38 -5.61 3.50 27.68
CA THR A 38 -5.86 4.71 26.87
C THR A 38 -4.64 5.05 26.01
N TRP A 39 -4.82 5.63 24.83
CA TRP A 39 -3.69 6.10 23.99
C TRP A 39 -3.01 7.31 24.63
N LYS A 40 -1.68 7.28 24.71
CA LYS A 40 -0.89 8.41 25.23
C LYS A 40 -0.90 9.60 24.27
N THR A 41 -0.87 10.80 24.84
CA THR A 41 -0.59 12.06 24.14
C THR A 41 0.69 12.68 24.70
N TYR A 42 1.45 13.37 23.86
CA TYR A 42 2.74 13.96 24.22
C TYR A 42 2.75 15.44 23.82
N ASP A 43 3.45 16.28 24.59
CA ASP A 43 3.55 17.72 24.30
C ASP A 43 4.53 17.99 23.15
N SER A 44 5.46 17.07 22.91
CA SER A 44 6.42 17.12 21.81
C SER A 44 6.71 15.74 21.21
N ILE A 45 7.21 15.70 19.96
CA ILE A 45 7.59 14.45 19.29
C ILE A 45 8.76 13.73 19.99
N GLY A 46 9.62 14.46 20.70
CA GLY A 46 10.77 13.89 21.41
C GLY A 46 10.35 13.06 22.62
N GLU A 47 9.29 13.48 23.32
CA GLU A 47 8.77 12.77 24.50
C GLU A 47 8.14 11.42 24.15
N SER A 48 7.62 11.25 22.93
CA SER A 48 7.04 9.97 22.52
C SER A 48 8.10 8.92 22.17
N TYR A 49 9.37 9.31 22.01
CA TYR A 49 10.38 8.47 21.37
C TYR A 49 10.59 7.12 22.07
N GLU A 50 10.83 7.13 23.39
CA GLU A 50 11.14 5.91 24.15
C GLU A 50 9.93 4.96 24.18
N ASP A 51 8.75 5.49 24.46
CA ASP A 51 7.51 4.71 24.49
C ASP A 51 7.15 4.14 23.11
N THR A 52 7.21 4.96 22.05
CA THR A 52 6.97 4.49 20.67
C THR A 52 7.98 3.41 20.29
N LEU A 53 9.26 3.58 20.63
CA LEU A 53 10.29 2.58 20.36
C LEU A 53 10.02 1.27 21.12
N ALA A 54 9.53 1.34 22.36
CA ALA A 54 9.12 0.16 23.13
C ALA A 54 7.98 -0.60 22.43
N VAL A 55 6.97 0.12 21.91
CA VAL A 55 5.87 -0.50 21.16
C VAL A 55 6.36 -1.09 19.83
N MET A 56 7.23 -0.38 19.08
CA MET A 56 7.82 -0.88 17.83
C MET A 56 8.56 -2.20 18.01
N ARG A 57 9.30 -2.36 19.12
CA ARG A 57 10.04 -3.59 19.44
C ARG A 57 9.15 -4.82 19.63
N THR A 58 7.85 -4.65 19.85
CA THR A 58 6.89 -5.76 19.90
C THR A 58 6.58 -6.35 18.53
N LEU A 59 6.86 -5.60 17.44
CA LEU A 59 6.50 -5.93 16.06
C LEU A 59 4.99 -6.07 15.80
N ILE A 60 4.15 -5.62 16.75
CA ILE A 60 2.70 -5.63 16.66
C ILE A 60 2.22 -4.18 16.48
N PRO A 61 1.87 -3.76 15.26
CA PRO A 61 1.34 -2.43 15.06
C PRO A 61 -0.03 -2.30 15.70
N THR A 62 -0.26 -1.14 16.27
CA THR A 62 -1.54 -0.77 16.87
C THR A 62 -2.58 -0.41 15.82
N HIS A 63 -2.13 0.14 14.69
CA HIS A 63 -2.96 0.50 13.57
C HIS A 63 -2.21 0.20 12.29
N VAL A 64 -2.92 -0.30 11.28
CA VAL A 64 -2.43 -0.39 9.91
C VAL A 64 -3.46 0.32 9.04
N VAL A 65 -3.05 1.40 8.39
CA VAL A 65 -3.98 2.30 7.70
C VAL A 65 -3.49 2.65 6.30
N PHE A 66 -4.43 2.92 5.39
CA PHE A 66 -4.13 3.54 4.11
C PHE A 66 -4.21 5.06 4.25
N ASN A 67 -3.27 5.75 3.62
CA ASN A 67 -3.22 7.21 3.50
C ASN A 67 -3.39 7.96 4.83
N GLY A 68 -2.84 7.40 5.91
CA GLY A 68 -2.62 8.08 7.19
C GLY A 68 -3.73 7.95 8.24
N ALA A 69 -4.91 7.42 7.92
CA ALA A 69 -5.99 7.26 8.90
C ALA A 69 -6.94 6.10 8.59
N VAL A 70 -7.61 5.58 9.62
CA VAL A 70 -8.69 4.61 9.45
C VAL A 70 -9.80 5.27 8.62
N GLY A 71 -10.16 4.64 7.50
CA GLY A 71 -11.20 5.16 6.60
C GLY A 71 -10.76 6.31 5.68
N ALA A 72 -9.48 6.63 5.57
CA ALA A 72 -9.02 7.75 4.72
C ALA A 72 -9.40 7.61 3.23
N LEU A 73 -9.62 6.39 2.75
CA LEU A 73 -10.03 6.07 1.37
C LEU A 73 -11.46 5.51 1.29
N THR A 74 -12.35 5.93 2.18
CA THR A 74 -13.76 5.48 2.22
C THR A 74 -14.74 6.66 2.16
N GLY A 75 -16.04 6.36 2.05
CA GLY A 75 -17.10 7.38 1.99
C GLY A 75 -16.90 8.34 0.82
N ASP A 76 -16.94 9.64 1.10
CA ASP A 76 -16.76 10.70 0.09
C ASP A 76 -15.33 10.75 -0.48
N HIS A 77 -14.38 10.06 0.15
CA HIS A 77 -12.99 9.91 -0.31
C HIS A 77 -12.72 8.57 -0.99
N ALA A 78 -13.76 7.77 -1.25
CA ALA A 78 -13.62 6.51 -1.94
C ALA A 78 -13.02 6.72 -3.36
N MET A 79 -12.08 5.84 -3.72
CA MET A 79 -11.57 5.78 -5.07
C MET A 79 -12.71 5.42 -6.04
N THR A 80 -12.74 6.08 -7.20
CA THR A 80 -13.78 5.89 -8.22
C THR A 80 -13.22 5.39 -9.54
N ALA A 81 -14.00 4.58 -10.24
CA ALA A 81 -13.74 4.09 -11.58
C ALA A 81 -15.07 3.85 -12.31
N ARG A 82 -15.02 3.69 -13.63
CA ARG A 82 -16.18 3.25 -14.43
C ARG A 82 -15.92 1.87 -15.02
N VAL A 83 -16.99 1.13 -15.30
CA VAL A 83 -16.89 -0.12 -16.06
C VAL A 83 -16.21 0.17 -17.40
N GLY A 84 -15.18 -0.62 -17.73
CA GLY A 84 -14.35 -0.45 -18.93
C GLY A 84 -13.15 0.49 -18.76
N GLU A 85 -13.01 1.16 -17.62
CA GLU A 85 -11.82 1.95 -17.28
C GLU A 85 -10.73 1.03 -16.70
N THR A 86 -9.48 1.17 -17.17
CA THR A 86 -8.34 0.47 -16.59
C THR A 86 -7.68 1.34 -15.53
N VAL A 87 -7.54 0.81 -14.31
CA VAL A 87 -7.02 1.57 -13.17
C VAL A 87 -5.75 0.93 -12.64
N ALA A 88 -4.68 1.71 -12.60
CA ALA A 88 -3.43 1.35 -11.96
C ALA A 88 -3.47 1.66 -10.46
N PHE A 89 -3.15 0.70 -9.62
CA PHE A 89 -2.99 0.87 -8.17
C PHE A 89 -1.53 0.67 -7.79
N ILE A 90 -0.88 1.78 -7.41
CA ILE A 90 0.44 1.72 -6.76
C ILE A 90 0.20 1.53 -5.27
N HIS A 91 0.79 0.50 -4.68
CA HIS A 91 0.71 0.24 -3.25
C HIS A 91 2.12 0.20 -2.67
N ALA A 92 2.37 0.96 -1.61
CA ALA A 92 3.68 1.02 -0.96
C ALA A 92 3.57 0.73 0.52
N GLN A 93 4.52 -0.07 1.01
CA GLN A 93 4.71 -0.33 2.43
C GLN A 93 6.22 -0.23 2.71
N ALA A 94 6.63 0.73 3.54
CA ALA A 94 8.03 1.06 3.77
C ALA A 94 8.75 0.19 4.83
N ASN A 95 8.01 -0.46 5.74
CA ASN A 95 8.55 -1.09 6.95
C ASN A 95 8.13 -2.55 7.16
N ARG A 96 6.93 -2.93 6.74
CA ARG A 96 6.30 -4.21 7.06
C ARG A 96 5.60 -4.80 5.83
N ASP A 97 5.57 -6.11 5.75
CA ASP A 97 4.91 -6.80 4.65
C ASP A 97 3.39 -6.54 4.62
N THR A 98 2.85 -6.46 3.40
CA THR A 98 1.41 -6.38 3.14
C THR A 98 0.99 -7.29 1.98
N ARG A 99 -0.32 -7.56 1.91
CA ARG A 99 -0.93 -8.45 0.90
C ARG A 99 -2.17 -7.80 0.26
N PRO A 100 -2.01 -6.83 -0.65
CA PRO A 100 -3.16 -6.15 -1.23
C PRO A 100 -4.06 -7.11 -2.00
N HIS A 101 -5.36 -6.85 -1.94
CA HIS A 101 -6.42 -7.64 -2.56
C HIS A 101 -7.55 -6.70 -2.98
N LEU A 102 -8.12 -6.90 -4.16
CA LEU A 102 -9.30 -6.18 -4.63
C LEU A 102 -10.53 -7.07 -4.51
N ILE A 103 -11.35 -6.86 -3.49
CA ILE A 103 -12.54 -7.69 -3.26
C ILE A 103 -13.49 -7.57 -4.45
N GLY A 104 -13.80 -8.72 -5.09
CA GLY A 104 -14.65 -8.79 -6.28
C GLY A 104 -13.93 -8.50 -7.60
N GLY A 105 -12.62 -8.27 -7.57
CA GLY A 105 -11.77 -8.09 -8.75
C GLY A 105 -10.51 -8.94 -8.68
N HIS A 106 -9.56 -8.66 -9.58
CA HIS A 106 -8.24 -9.31 -9.67
C HIS A 106 -7.22 -8.28 -10.16
N GLY A 107 -5.93 -8.56 -9.95
CA GLY A 107 -4.86 -7.87 -10.66
C GLY A 107 -4.64 -8.51 -12.02
N ASP A 108 -5.05 -7.83 -13.08
CA ASP A 108 -4.88 -8.31 -14.45
C ASP A 108 -3.38 -8.41 -14.78
N TYR A 109 -2.62 -7.40 -14.37
CA TYR A 109 -1.16 -7.38 -14.43
C TYR A 109 -0.56 -6.87 -13.11
N VAL A 110 0.29 -7.66 -12.48
CA VAL A 110 0.89 -7.31 -11.19
C VAL A 110 2.40 -7.38 -11.22
N TRP A 111 3.03 -6.24 -10.94
CA TRP A 111 4.43 -6.13 -10.57
C TRP A 111 4.54 -6.02 -9.05
N ALA A 112 4.42 -7.15 -8.35
CA ALA A 112 4.43 -7.20 -6.89
C ALA A 112 5.71 -6.59 -6.28
N THR A 113 6.84 -6.75 -6.95
CA THR A 113 8.14 -6.16 -6.56
C THR A 113 8.41 -4.77 -7.16
N GLY A 114 7.49 -4.24 -7.98
CA GLY A 114 7.54 -2.91 -8.57
C GLY A 114 8.75 -2.63 -9.46
N LYS A 115 9.15 -3.60 -10.29
CA LYS A 115 10.23 -3.42 -11.26
C LYS A 115 9.71 -3.78 -12.65
N PHE A 116 9.53 -2.77 -13.52
CA PHE A 116 8.89 -2.94 -14.82
C PHE A 116 9.75 -3.64 -15.88
N ASN A 117 11.05 -3.84 -15.61
CA ASN A 117 11.89 -4.68 -16.46
C ASN A 117 11.58 -6.18 -16.31
N ASN A 118 10.87 -6.56 -15.24
CA ASN A 118 10.42 -7.93 -15.02
C ASN A 118 9.01 -8.09 -15.62
N PRO A 119 8.68 -9.26 -16.17
CA PRO A 119 7.32 -9.54 -16.61
C PRO A 119 6.37 -9.53 -15.40
N PRO A 120 5.16 -8.96 -15.54
CA PRO A 120 4.14 -9.06 -14.49
C PRO A 120 3.64 -10.50 -14.35
N GLU A 121 3.08 -10.79 -13.18
CA GLU A 121 2.13 -11.90 -13.00
C GLU A 121 0.74 -11.46 -13.45
N VAL A 122 -0.15 -12.42 -13.74
CA VAL A 122 -1.47 -12.14 -14.31
C VAL A 122 -2.56 -12.89 -13.54
N GLY A 123 -3.75 -12.27 -13.44
CA GLY A 123 -4.93 -12.88 -12.82
C GLY A 123 -4.78 -13.16 -11.33
N LEU A 124 -4.00 -12.35 -10.60
CA LEU A 124 -3.78 -12.56 -9.17
C LEU A 124 -5.00 -12.11 -8.35
N GLU A 125 -5.47 -12.96 -7.45
CA GLU A 125 -6.45 -12.58 -6.43
C GLU A 125 -5.83 -11.64 -5.39
N THR A 126 -4.62 -11.96 -4.93
CA THR A 126 -3.88 -11.25 -3.89
C THR A 126 -2.41 -11.27 -4.29
N TRP A 127 -1.69 -10.19 -4.02
CA TRP A 127 -0.24 -10.13 -4.26
C TRP A 127 0.50 -9.70 -3.02
N PHE A 128 1.79 -9.96 -2.98
CA PHE A 128 2.63 -9.69 -1.82
C PHE A 128 3.57 -8.52 -2.07
N ILE A 129 3.57 -7.55 -1.18
CA ILE A 129 4.51 -6.43 -1.20
C ILE A 129 5.37 -6.54 0.06
N PRO A 130 6.66 -6.90 -0.08
CA PRO A 130 7.58 -6.90 1.05
C PRO A 130 7.75 -5.50 1.64
N GLY A 131 7.97 -5.41 2.94
CA GLY A 131 8.36 -4.15 3.59
C GLY A 131 9.56 -3.50 2.91
N GLY A 132 9.49 -2.18 2.70
CA GLY A 132 10.51 -1.42 1.96
C GLY A 132 10.31 -1.44 0.44
N THR A 133 9.16 -1.90 -0.05
CA THR A 133 8.85 -2.04 -1.48
C THR A 133 7.57 -1.27 -1.85
N ALA A 134 7.49 -0.89 -3.12
CA ALA A 134 6.23 -0.49 -3.75
C ALA A 134 5.94 -1.43 -4.91
N GLY A 135 4.70 -1.86 -5.04
CA GLY A 135 4.20 -2.68 -6.15
C GLY A 135 3.21 -1.89 -7.02
N LEU A 136 2.95 -2.41 -8.21
CA LEU A 136 1.91 -1.92 -9.11
C LEU A 136 0.99 -3.07 -9.50
N MET A 137 -0.31 -2.85 -9.37
CA MET A 137 -1.36 -3.63 -10.00
C MET A 137 -1.99 -2.76 -11.10
N VAL A 138 -2.27 -3.37 -12.24
CA VAL A 138 -3.16 -2.85 -13.28
C VAL A 138 -4.29 -3.84 -13.45
#